data_AF-A0A425CRC8-F1
#
_entry.id   AF-A0A425CRC8-F1
#
_cell.length_a   1.000
_cell.length_b   1.000
_cell.length_c   1.000
_cell.angle_alpha   90.00
_cell.angle_beta   90.00
_cell.angle_gamma   90.00
#
_symmetry.space_group_name_H-M   'P 1'
#
loop_
_entity.id
_entity.type
_entity.pdbx_description
1 polymer ?
#
loop_
_entity_poly.entity_id
_entity_poly.type
_entity_poly.pdbx_seq_one_letter_code
_entity_poly.pdbx_strand_id
1 'polypeptide(L)'
;MFKDIPLADLPSISQASASLFPPHLYLLTYLALKFAVTLLPCGGLPLSCGIFTPLFTFGAVVGRLYGEVLRVLVYTGVSPAAYAVVGAACFASAATHTVSTAVIVFELT
;
A
#
# COMPACT_ATOMS: atom_id res chain seq x y z
N MET A 1 -3.83 6.79 17.78
CA MET A 1 -3.74 7.91 16.81
C MET A 1 -2.62 7.56 15.83
N PHE A 2 -2.95 7.29 14.56
CA PHE A 2 -1.97 6.92 13.53
C PHE A 2 -0.85 7.95 13.51
N LYS A 3 0.38 7.52 13.76
CA LYS A 3 1.53 8.41 13.73
C LYS A 3 1.97 8.51 12.28
N ASP A 4 1.70 9.65 11.65
CA ASP A 4 2.12 9.98 10.29
C ASP A 4 3.63 10.27 10.25
N ILE A 5 4.40 9.26 10.60
CA ILE A 5 5.85 9.29 10.59
C ILE A 5 6.26 9.16 9.12
N PRO A 6 7.06 10.10 8.59
CA PRO A 6 7.59 9.98 7.24
C PRO A 6 8.46 8.72 7.16
N LEU A 7 8.44 8.06 6.00
CA LEU A 7 9.14 6.78 5.82
C LEU A 7 10.65 6.87 6.04
N ALA A 8 11.24 8.05 5.87
CA ALA A 8 12.66 8.31 6.12
C ALA A 8 13.04 8.25 7.62
N ASP A 9 12.11 8.51 8.54
CA ASP A 9 12.37 8.59 9.98
C ASP A 9 12.08 7.27 10.72
N LEU A 10 11.64 6.22 10.03
CA LEU A 10 11.42 4.92 10.62
C LEU A 10 12.78 4.24 10.88
N PRO A 11 13.15 3.90 12.13
CA PRO A 11 14.48 3.35 12.44
C PRO A 11 14.76 2.01 11.72
N SER A 12 13.72 1.20 11.50
CA SER A 12 13.80 -0.05 10.75
C SER A 12 14.07 0.14 9.26
N ILE A 13 13.51 1.19 8.66
CA ILE A 13 13.72 1.51 7.23
C ILE A 13 15.02 2.30 7.07
N SER A 14 15.36 3.18 8.01
CA SER A 14 16.62 3.91 8.05
C SER A 14 17.82 2.95 8.05
N GLN A 15 17.81 1.92 8.91
CA GLN A 15 18.85 0.89 8.92
C GLN A 15 18.89 0.02 7.65
N ALA A 16 17.74 -0.26 7.02
CA ALA A 16 17.66 -1.01 5.76
C ALA A 16 18.03 -0.16 4.52
N SER A 17 17.80 1.15 4.58
CA SER A 17 18.11 2.12 3.51
C SER A 17 19.57 2.54 3.51
N ALA A 18 20.26 2.42 4.65
CA ALA A 18 21.69 2.70 4.78
C ALA A 18 22.59 1.77 3.93
N SER A 19 22.07 0.63 3.45
CA SER A 19 22.87 -0.37 2.75
C SER A 19 22.74 -0.38 1.22
N LEU A 20 21.67 0.14 0.58
CA LEU A 20 21.65 0.29 -0.90
C LEU A 20 20.47 1.03 -1.57
N PHE A 21 19.31 1.29 -0.92
CA PHE A 21 18.12 1.80 -1.63
C PHE A 21 17.38 2.97 -0.94
N PRO A 22 16.86 3.96 -1.71
CA PRO A 22 15.96 4.99 -1.20
C PRO A 22 14.66 4.37 -0.66
N PRO A 23 14.03 4.96 0.37
CA PRO A 23 12.87 4.40 1.06
C PRO A 23 11.66 4.16 0.15
N HIS A 24 11.53 4.93 -0.93
CA HIS A 24 10.47 4.75 -1.92
C HIS A 24 10.64 3.48 -2.78
N LEU A 25 11.88 3.08 -3.07
CA LEU A 25 12.16 1.83 -3.81
C LEU A 25 11.83 0.59 -2.96
N TYR A 26 11.90 0.69 -1.63
CA TYR A 26 11.48 -0.39 -0.74
C TYR A 26 9.98 -0.72 -0.91
N LEU A 27 9.12 0.31 -1.03
CA LEU A 27 7.68 0.11 -1.28
C LEU A 27 7.42 -0.52 -2.65
N LEU A 28 8.19 -0.15 -3.68
CA LEU A 28 8.08 -0.74 -5.02
C LEU A 28 8.53 -2.20 -5.03
N THR A 29 9.63 -2.54 -4.36
CA THR A 29 10.10 -3.93 -4.21
C THR A 29 9.07 -4.75 -3.43
N TYR A 30 8.51 -4.21 -2.35
CA TYR A 30 7.43 -4.85 -1.61
C TYR A 30 6.22 -5.13 -2.49
N LEU A 31 5.81 -4.16 -3.32
CA LEU A 31 4.71 -4.32 -4.28
C LEU A 31 5.01 -5.46 -5.26
N ALA A 32 6.19 -5.46 -5.88
CA ALA A 32 6.59 -6.48 -6.84
C ALA A 32 6.63 -7.89 -6.21
N LEU A 33 7.21 -8.02 -5.01
CA LEU A 33 7.26 -9.29 -4.29
C LEU A 33 5.88 -9.78 -3.89
N LYS A 34 5.02 -8.90 -3.35
CA LYS A 34 3.63 -9.28 -3.03
C LYS A 34 2.87 -9.70 -4.27
N PHE A 35 3.09 -9.03 -5.40
CA PHE A 35 2.42 -9.36 -6.66
C PHE A 35 2.81 -10.77 -7.10
N ALA A 36 4.11 -11.08 -7.12
CA ALA A 36 4.61 -12.41 -7.45
C ALA A 36 4.03 -13.48 -6.51
N VAL A 37 4.05 -13.24 -5.20
CA VAL A 37 3.53 -14.19 -4.20
C VAL A 37 2.02 -14.39 -4.31
N THR A 38 1.25 -13.37 -4.69
CA THR A 38 -0.21 -13.48 -4.88
C THR A 38 -0.56 -14.20 -6.17
N LEU A 39 0.27 -14.05 -7.21
CA LEU A 39 0.08 -14.71 -8.51
C LEU A 39 0.24 -16.23 -8.41
N LEU A 40 1.11 -16.72 -7.53
CA LEU A 40 1.41 -18.15 -7.37
C LEU A 40 0.16 -18.97 -6.93
N PRO A 41 -0.55 -18.63 -5.84
CA PRO A 41 -1.80 -19.28 -5.46
C PRO A 41 -2.92 -19.11 -6.49
N CYS A 42 -3.00 -17.94 -7.12
CA CYS A 42 -4.12 -17.62 -8.02
C CYS A 42 -3.96 -18.20 -9.43
N GLY A 43 -2.72 -18.39 -9.90
CA GLY A 43 -2.41 -18.72 -11.30
C GLY A 43 -2.12 -20.19 -11.57
N GLY A 44 -1.84 -21.01 -10.55
CA GLY A 44 -1.37 -22.39 -10.79
C GLY A 44 -1.74 -23.45 -9.76
N LEU A 45 -2.30 -23.08 -8.60
CA LEU A 45 -2.62 -24.03 -7.54
C LEU A 45 -4.16 -24.21 -7.45
N PRO A 46 -4.68 -25.44 -7.34
CA PRO A 46 -6.11 -25.70 -7.14
C PRO A 46 -6.51 -25.46 -5.68
N LEU A 47 -6.32 -24.23 -5.21
CA LEU A 47 -6.66 -23.81 -3.85
C LEU A 47 -7.74 -22.72 -3.92
N SER A 48 -8.79 -22.86 -3.11
CA SER A 48 -9.75 -21.77 -2.87
C SER A 48 -9.06 -20.70 -2.03
N CYS A 49 -8.74 -19.54 -2.62
CA CYS A 49 -8.11 -18.42 -1.94
C CYS A 49 -8.86 -17.11 -2.21
N GLY A 50 -9.03 -16.30 -1.17
CA GLY A 50 -9.63 -14.96 -1.29
C GLY A 50 -8.61 -13.94 -1.82
N ILE A 51 -9.02 -13.11 -2.80
CA ILE A 51 -8.16 -12.12 -3.46
C ILE A 51 -8.35 -10.69 -2.88
N PHE A 52 -9.36 -10.47 -2.04
CA PHE A 52 -9.67 -9.13 -1.53
C PHE A 52 -8.55 -8.52 -0.67
N THR A 53 -8.03 -9.27 0.31
CA THR A 53 -6.94 -8.80 1.19
C THR A 53 -5.64 -8.43 0.46
N PRO A 54 -5.14 -9.24 -0.51
CA PRO A 54 -3.97 -8.82 -1.27
C PRO A 54 -4.26 -7.56 -2.10
N LEU A 55 -5.40 -7.47 -2.80
CA LEU A 55 -5.80 -6.25 -3.54
C LEU A 55 -5.83 -5.02 -2.62
N PHE A 56 -6.45 -5.14 -1.46
CA PHE A 56 -6.51 -4.08 -0.46
C PHE A 56 -5.10 -3.62 -0.04
N THR A 57 -4.18 -4.57 0.15
CA THR A 57 -2.80 -4.25 0.50
C THR A 57 -2.05 -3.59 -0.65
N PHE A 58 -2.24 -4.02 -1.90
CA PHE A 58 -1.64 -3.35 -3.07
C PHE A 58 -2.06 -1.89 -3.13
N GLY A 59 -3.37 -1.63 -3.00
CA GLY A 59 -3.89 -0.27 -2.97
C GLY A 59 -3.30 0.57 -1.83
N ALA A 60 -3.14 -0.01 -0.64
CA ALA A 60 -2.54 0.68 0.50
C ALA A 60 -1.10 1.13 0.24
N VAL A 61 -0.28 0.26 -0.37
CA VAL A 61 1.12 0.55 -0.70
C VAL A 61 1.21 1.63 -1.78
N VAL A 62 0.40 1.52 -2.83
CA VAL A 62 0.36 2.52 -3.91
C VAL A 62 -0.11 3.87 -3.38
N GLY A 63 -1.15 3.87 -2.52
CA GLY A 63 -1.65 5.08 -1.87
C GLY A 63 -0.62 5.73 -0.94
N ARG A 64 0.12 4.93 -0.16
CA ARG A 64 1.23 5.42 0.69
C ARG A 64 2.33 6.05 -0.17
N LEU A 65 2.74 5.37 -1.25
CA LEU A 65 3.75 5.88 -2.18
C LEU A 65 3.32 7.22 -2.77
N TYR A 66 2.06 7.33 -3.20
CA TYR A 66 1.49 8.56 -3.72
C TYR A 66 1.47 9.68 -2.66
N GLY A 67 1.07 9.37 -1.42
CA GLY A 67 1.08 10.33 -0.31
C GLY A 67 2.47 10.85 0.05
N GLU A 68 3.49 9.98 0.01
CA GLU A 68 4.89 10.37 0.21
C GLU A 68 5.41 11.27 -0.93
N VAL A 69 5.09 10.93 -2.19
CA VAL A 69 5.45 11.77 -3.34
C VAL A 69 4.78 13.15 -3.24
N LEU A 70 3.50 13.22 -2.88
CA LEU A 70 2.80 14.49 -2.65
C LEU A 70 3.40 15.30 -1.50
N ARG A 71 3.86 14.64 -0.44
CA ARG A 71 4.49 15.30 0.69
C ARG A 71 5.81 15.98 0.29
N VAL A 72 6.56 15.38 -0.62
CA VAL A 72 7.80 15.94 -1.18
C VAL A 72 7.52 17.05 -2.19
N LEU A 73 6.54 16.89 -3.07
CA LEU A 73 6.28 17.81 -4.18
C LEU A 73 5.41 19.01 -3.84
N VAL A 74 4.44 18.85 -2.92
CA VAL A 74 3.38 19.85 -2.71
C VAL A 74 3.45 20.45 -1.30
N TYR A 75 3.29 19.63 -0.26
CA TYR A 75 3.13 20.15 1.10
C TYR A 75 3.52 19.12 2.17
N THR A 76 4.33 19.56 3.13
CA THR A 76 4.87 18.71 4.19
C THR A 76 3.83 18.24 5.22
N GLY A 77 2.64 18.83 5.28
CA GLY A 77 1.56 18.41 6.17
C GLY A 77 0.59 17.39 5.56
N VAL A 78 0.85 16.88 4.35
CA VAL A 78 0.06 15.79 3.77
C VAL A 78 0.23 14.52 4.62
N SER A 79 -0.89 13.92 5.05
CA SER A 79 -0.91 12.63 5.76
C SER A 79 -0.77 11.46 4.76
N PRO A 80 0.38 10.75 4.71
CA PRO A 80 0.55 9.63 3.79
C PRO A 80 -0.32 8.43 4.17
N ALA A 81 -0.74 8.32 5.43
CA ALA A 81 -1.66 7.28 5.88
C ALA A 81 -3.06 7.45 5.30
N ALA A 82 -3.58 8.70 5.22
CA ALA A 82 -4.87 8.97 4.59
C ALA A 82 -4.87 8.53 3.11
N TYR A 83 -3.81 8.83 2.37
CA TYR A 83 -3.67 8.39 0.98
C TYR A 83 -3.51 6.87 0.84
N ALA A 84 -2.91 6.19 1.83
CA ALA A 84 -2.88 4.73 1.85
C ALA A 84 -4.28 4.13 1.97
N VAL A 85 -5.14 4.66 2.85
CA VAL A 85 -6.53 4.20 3.00
C VAL A 85 -7.33 4.42 1.71
N VAL A 86 -7.23 5.61 1.12
CA VAL A 86 -7.91 5.94 -0.15
C VAL A 86 -7.42 5.03 -1.29
N GLY A 87 -6.11 4.78 -1.36
CA GLY A 87 -5.52 3.87 -2.33
C GLY A 87 -6.03 2.43 -2.18
N ALA A 88 -6.14 1.93 -0.94
CA ALA A 88 -6.70 0.62 -0.64
C ALA A 88 -8.16 0.48 -1.10
N ALA A 89 -8.99 1.47 -0.82
CA ALA A 89 -10.39 1.52 -1.25
C ALA A 89 -10.52 1.51 -2.78
N CYS A 90 -9.77 2.39 -3.46
CA CYS A 90 -9.83 2.57 -4.92
C CYS A 90 -9.37 1.32 -5.68
N PHE A 91 -8.28 0.70 -5.24
CA PHE A 91 -7.77 -0.49 -5.94
C PHE A 91 -8.70 -1.69 -5.76
N ALA A 92 -9.25 -1.86 -4.56
CA ALA A 92 -10.23 -2.91 -4.29
C ALA A 92 -11.54 -2.68 -5.08
N SER A 93 -12.09 -1.46 -5.10
CA SER A 93 -13.30 -1.14 -5.88
C SER A 93 -13.11 -1.35 -7.38
N ALA A 94 -11.96 -0.95 -7.91
CA ALA A 94 -11.63 -1.11 -9.33
C ALA A 94 -11.55 -2.59 -9.73
N ALA A 95 -10.88 -3.43 -8.92
CA ALA A 95 -10.72 -4.84 -9.20
C ALA A 95 -12.03 -5.65 -9.04
N THR A 96 -12.91 -5.26 -8.12
CA THR A 96 -14.20 -5.94 -7.91
C THR A 96 -15.35 -5.34 -8.70
N HIS A 97 -15.15 -4.20 -9.36
CA HIS A 97 -16.20 -3.42 -10.01
C HIS A 97 -17.37 -3.07 -9.07
N THR A 98 -17.08 -2.77 -7.80
CA THR A 98 -18.12 -2.41 -6.82
C THR A 98 -17.71 -1.21 -5.96
N VAL A 99 -18.68 -0.37 -5.61
CA VAL A 99 -18.47 0.78 -4.71
C VAL A 99 -18.55 0.37 -3.23
N SER A 100 -19.09 -0.81 -2.93
CA SER A 100 -19.23 -1.32 -1.55
C SER A 100 -17.91 -1.46 -0.80
N THR A 101 -16.79 -1.62 -1.52
CA THR A 101 -15.46 -1.69 -0.91
C THR A 101 -15.09 -0.39 -0.22
N ALA A 102 -15.53 0.77 -0.72
CA ALA A 102 -15.31 2.06 -0.07
C ALA A 102 -16.04 2.14 1.29
N VAL A 103 -17.27 1.63 1.36
CA VAL A 103 -18.01 1.54 2.62
C VAL A 103 -17.32 0.59 3.60
N ILE A 104 -16.84 -0.57 3.13
CA ILE A 104 -16.04 -1.49 3.94
C ILE A 104 -14.80 -0.78 4.50
N VAL A 105 -14.11 0.02 3.70
CA VAL A 105 -12.93 0.76 4.17
C VAL A 105 -13.31 1.76 5.27
N PHE A 106 -14.39 2.52 5.09
CA PHE A 106 -14.88 3.46 6.10
C PHE A 106 -15.25 2.79 7.42
N GLU A 107 -15.82 1.59 7.38
CA GLU A 107 -16.13 0.83 8.60
C GLU A 107 -14.88 0.27 9.28
N LEU A 108 -13.80 0.04 8.53
CA LEU A 108 -12.55 -0.51 9.05
C LEU A 108 -11.57 0.55 9.59
N THR A 109 -11.78 1.83 9.27
CA THR A 109 -10.91 2.95 9.69
C THR A 109 -11.55 3.82 10.76
#